data_AF-A0A847C9J2-F1
#
_entry.id   AF-A0A847C9J2-F1
#
_cell.length_a   1.000
_cell.length_b   1.000
_cell.length_c   1.000
_cell.angle_alpha   90.00
_cell.angle_beta   90.00
_cell.angle_gamma   90.00
#
_symmetry.space_group_name_H-M   'P 1'
#
loop_
_entity.id
_entity.type
_entity.pdbx_description
1 polymer ?
#
loop_
_entity_poly.entity_id
_entity_poly.type
_entity_poly.pdbx_seq_one_letter_code
_entity_poly.pdbx_strand_id
1 'polypeptide(L)'
;MKTLYLECNMGAAGDMLTAALAELLDDKGAFEQKLNSLSIPKVRFSLEASAKCGIKGTRAVVTIDGEEEESGEHEYSHEHEHTNEHAHS
;
A
#
# COMPACT_ATOMS: atom_id res chain seq x y z
N MET A 1 -9.64 29.16 -8.68
CA MET A 1 -9.17 28.41 -7.50
C MET A 1 -9.49 26.94 -7.75
N LYS A 2 -8.53 26.02 -7.59
CA LYS A 2 -8.78 24.58 -7.69
C LYS A 2 -8.82 24.04 -6.26
N THR A 3 -10.00 23.64 -5.78
CA THR A 3 -10.20 23.09 -4.43
C THR A 3 -10.43 21.59 -4.56
N LEU A 4 -9.64 20.80 -3.82
CA LEU A 4 -9.90 19.37 -3.64
C LEU A 4 -10.49 19.17 -2.24
N TYR A 5 -11.64 18.51 -2.17
CA TYR A 5 -12.30 18.14 -0.92
C TYR A 5 -12.22 16.63 -0.75
N LEU A 6 -11.78 16.18 0.43
CA LEU A 6 -11.66 14.77 0.80
C LEU A 6 -12.55 14.52 2.02
N GLU A 7 -13.55 13.63 1.88
CA GLU A 7 -14.36 13.16 2.99
C GLU A 7 -13.73 11.88 3.59
N CYS A 8 -13.07 12.01 4.74
CA CYS A 8 -12.31 10.93 5.36
C CYS A 8 -13.08 10.20 6.48
N ASN A 9 -14.42 10.15 6.42
CA ASN A 9 -15.25 9.53 7.47
C ASN A 9 -14.95 8.03 7.69
N MET A 10 -14.45 7.34 6.66
CA MET A 10 -14.03 5.93 6.71
C MET A 10 -12.51 5.77 6.80
N GLY A 11 -11.78 6.84 7.11
CA GLY A 11 -10.32 6.89 7.07
C GLY A 11 -9.75 7.23 5.69
N ALA A 12 -8.43 7.27 5.60
CA ALA A 12 -7.68 7.48 4.36
C ALA A 12 -6.41 6.63 4.39
N ALA A 13 -6.27 5.72 3.42
CA ALA A 13 -5.04 4.95 3.24
C ALA A 13 -3.95 5.88 2.68
N GLY A 14 -2.82 5.97 3.39
CA GLY A 14 -1.76 6.95 3.08
C GLY A 14 -1.13 6.70 1.71
N ASP A 15 -0.80 5.46 1.39
CA ASP A 15 -0.19 5.03 0.14
C ASP A 15 -1.13 5.25 -1.07
N MET A 16 -2.38 4.80 -0.97
CA MET A 16 -3.37 4.95 -2.03
C MET A 16 -3.69 6.41 -2.28
N LEU A 17 -3.85 7.22 -1.21
CA LEU A 17 -4.11 8.65 -1.36
C LEU A 17 -2.91 9.36 -2.00
N THR A 18 -1.69 9.02 -1.57
CA THR A 18 -0.46 9.60 -2.12
C THR A 18 -0.33 9.28 -3.60
N ALA A 19 -0.56 8.02 -4.00
CA ALA A 19 -0.54 7.61 -5.39
C ALA A 19 -1.61 8.33 -6.22
N ALA A 20 -2.86 8.39 -5.72
CA ALA A 20 -3.95 9.06 -6.41
C ALA A 20 -3.66 10.55 -6.64
N LEU A 21 -3.13 11.24 -5.62
CA LEU A 21 -2.74 12.65 -5.74
C LEU A 21 -1.59 12.85 -6.72
N ALA A 22 -0.61 11.94 -6.74
CA ALA A 22 0.49 12.00 -7.70
C ALA A 22 -0.01 11.81 -9.14
N GLU A 23 -1.02 10.97 -9.38
CA GLU A 23 -1.60 10.77 -10.72
C GLU A 23 -2.38 11.99 -11.24
N LEU A 24 -2.78 12.92 -10.38
CA LEU A 24 -3.40 14.19 -10.80
C LEU A 24 -2.39 15.20 -11.36
N LEU A 25 -1.09 14.94 -11.19
CA LEU A 25 -0.01 15.84 -11.58
C LEU A 25 0.69 15.33 -12.84
N ASP A 26 1.12 16.26 -13.70
CA ASP A 26 1.84 15.94 -14.93
C ASP A 26 3.25 15.38 -14.65
N ASP A 27 3.88 15.83 -13.54
CA ASP A 27 5.23 15.43 -13.14
C ASP A 27 5.21 14.69 -11.80
N LYS A 28 5.09 13.37 -11.89
CA LYS A 28 5.16 12.45 -10.74
C LYS A 28 6.56 12.46 -10.09
N GLY A 29 7.62 12.67 -10.87
CA GLY A 29 8.99 12.66 -10.36
C GLY A 29 9.28 13.86 -9.45
N ALA A 30 8.82 15.05 -9.84
CA ALA A 30 8.89 16.24 -8.98
C ALA A 30 8.09 16.08 -7.68
N PHE A 31 6.94 15.39 -7.73
CA PHE A 31 6.16 15.07 -6.53
C PHE A 31 6.92 14.14 -5.58
N GLU A 32 7.49 13.05 -6.09
CA GLU A 32 8.34 12.12 -5.30
C GLU A 32 9.54 12.83 -4.68
N GLN A 33 10.26 13.66 -5.45
CA GLN A 33 11.39 14.44 -4.94
C GLN A 33 10.97 15.38 -3.80
N LYS A 34 9.79 16.01 -3.93
CA LYS A 34 9.25 16.90 -2.91
C LYS A 34 8.91 16.15 -1.62
N LEU A 35 8.34 14.95 -1.70
CA LEU A 35 8.11 14.10 -0.52
C LEU A 35 9.43 13.73 0.17
N ASN A 36 10.42 13.30 -0.59
CA ASN A 36 11.73 12.94 -0.03
C ASN A 36 12.50 14.15 0.53
N SER A 37 12.23 15.38 0.07
CA SER A 37 12.84 16.60 0.61
C SER A 37 12.40 16.95 2.04
N LEU A 38 11.34 16.31 2.56
CA LEU A 38 10.89 16.47 3.94
C LEU A 38 11.94 16.03 4.97
N SER A 39 12.98 15.30 4.53
CA SER A 39 14.13 14.89 5.35
C SER A 39 13.73 14.13 6.61
N ILE A 40 12.68 13.30 6.50
CA ILE A 40 12.24 12.42 7.57
C ILE A 40 13.30 11.31 7.72
N PRO A 41 13.91 11.15 8.90
CA PRO A 41 15.01 10.21 9.09
C PRO A 41 14.61 8.79 8.71
N LYS A 42 15.47 8.13 7.92
CA LYS A 42 15.30 6.74 7.45
C LYS A 42 14.05 6.47 6.60
N VAL A 43 13.27 7.49 6.25
CA VAL A 43 12.08 7.33 5.43
C VAL A 43 12.39 7.61 3.97
N ARG A 44 11.91 6.75 3.08
CA ARG A 44 11.99 6.96 1.63
C ARG A 44 10.63 6.73 0.98
N PHE A 45 10.25 7.63 0.09
CA PHE A 45 9.07 7.52 -0.77
C PHE A 45 9.51 7.14 -2.18
N SER A 46 8.81 6.19 -2.81
CA SER A 46 8.92 5.91 -4.25
C SER A 46 7.53 5.78 -4.88
N LEU A 47 7.39 6.22 -6.14
CA LEU A 47 6.20 6.01 -6.94
C LEU A 47 6.48 4.98 -8.02
N GLU A 48 5.84 3.82 -7.91
CA GLU A 48 6.08 2.67 -8.78
C GLU A 48 4.88 2.39 -9.68
N ALA A 49 5.16 2.06 -10.95
CA ALA A 49 4.10 1.57 -11.83
C ALA A 49 3.66 0.19 -11.36
N SER A 50 2.35 0.00 -11.23
CA SER A 50 1.76 -1.25 -10.77
C SER A 50 0.64 -1.70 -11.70
N ALA A 51 0.47 -3.01 -11.83
CA ALA A 51 -0.65 -3.61 -12.54
C ALA A 51 -1.20 -4.78 -11.74
N LYS A 52 -2.50 -4.73 -11.40
CA LYS A 52 -3.21 -5.83 -10.73
C LYS A 52 -4.48 -6.15 -11.51
N CYS A 53 -4.68 -7.43 -11.82
CA CYS A 53 -5.85 -7.91 -12.58
C CYS A 53 -6.11 -7.15 -13.90
N GLY A 54 -5.04 -6.71 -14.59
CA GLY A 54 -5.12 -5.94 -15.83
C GLY A 54 -5.38 -4.42 -15.65
N ILE A 55 -5.57 -3.95 -14.42
CA ILE A 55 -5.72 -2.53 -14.09
C ILE A 55 -4.33 -1.97 -13.79
N LYS A 56 -3.90 -0.97 -14.58
CA LYS A 56 -2.64 -0.24 -14.38
C LYS A 56 -2.87 0.98 -13.49
N GLY A 57 -1.89 1.30 -12.65
CA GLY A 57 -1.90 2.50 -11.82
C GLY A 57 -0.52 2.74 -11.22
N THR A 58 -0.48 3.67 -10.28
CA THR A 58 0.71 3.97 -9.48
C THR A 58 0.55 3.39 -8.07
N ARG A 59 1.60 2.77 -7.52
CA ARG A 59 1.71 2.40 -6.11
C ARG A 59 2.69 3.35 -5.45
N ALA A 60 2.29 3.97 -4.34
CA ALA A 60 3.24 4.69 -3.49
C ALA A 60 3.84 3.69 -2.50
N VAL A 61 5.16 3.56 -2.50
CA VAL A 61 5.89 2.72 -1.56
C VAL A 61 6.60 3.65 -0.57
N VAL A 62 6.45 3.34 0.71
CA VAL A 62 7.08 4.08 1.80
C VAL A 62 7.88 3.09 2.62
N THR A 63 9.19 3.29 2.70
CA THR A 63 10.07 2.44 3.50
C THR A 63 10.64 3.19 4.69
N ILE A 64 10.83 2.47 5.79
CA ILE A 64 11.49 2.93 7.01
C ILE A 64 12.71 2.03 7.19
N ASP A 65 13.92 2.61 7.15
CA ASP A 65 15.19 1.86 7.21
C ASP A 65 15.31 0.78 6.10
N GLY A 66 14.61 0.99 4.97
CA GLY A 66 14.57 0.06 3.84
C GLY A 66 13.45 -0.98 3.91
N GLU A 67 12.67 -1.03 4.99
CA GLU A 67 11.55 -1.97 5.15
C GLU A 67 10.21 -1.29 4.89
N GLU A 68 9.33 -1.93 4.12
CA GLU A 68 7.93 -1.51 3.92
C GLU A 68 7.05 -2.17 5.00
N GLU A 69 5.97 -1.51 5.41
CA GLU A 69 5.01 -2.09 6.34
C GLU A 69 4.25 -3.26 5.67
N GLU A 70 4.32 -4.46 6.26
CA GLU A 70 3.51 -5.58 5.81
C GLU A 70 2.06 -5.39 6.25
N SER A 71 1.14 -5.35 5.28
CA SER A 71 -0.28 -5.47 5.56
C SER A 71 -0.51 -6.88 6.10
N GLY A 72 -0.81 -7.01 7.39
CA GLY A 72 -1.03 -8.30 8.05
C GLY A 72 -2.20 -9.08 7.45
N GLU A 73 -1.99 -9.75 6.31
CA GLU A 73 -2.79 -10.88 5.90
C GLU A 73 -2.42 -12.02 6.86
N HIS A 74 -3.09 -12.05 8.01
CA HIS A 74 -3.11 -13.24 8.84
C HIS A 74 -3.72 -14.37 8.00
N GLU A 75 -2.89 -15.18 7.36
CA GLU A 75 -3.26 -16.52 6.92
C GLU A 75 -3.66 -17.29 8.18
N TYR A 76 -4.94 -17.24 8.53
CA TYR A 76 -5.53 -18.20 9.45
C TYR A 76 -5.51 -19.55 8.73
N SER A 77 -4.38 -20.27 8.84
CA SER A 77 -4.32 -21.68 8.50
C SER A 77 -5.26 -22.42 9.45
N HIS A 78 -6.50 -22.63 9.01
CA HIS A 78 -7.41 -23.57 9.66
C HIS A 78 -6.96 -24.99 9.31
N GLU A 79 -5.97 -25.51 10.05
CA GLU A 79 -5.67 -26.93 10.05
C GLU A 79 -6.85 -27.71 10.66
N HIS A 80 -7.75 -28.20 9.81
CA HIS A 80 -8.73 -29.20 10.21
C HIS A 80 -8.06 -30.58 10.20
N GLU A 81 -7.51 -31.00 11.34
CA GLU A 81 -7.16 -32.42 11.57
C GLU A 81 -8.43 -33.27 11.62
N HIS A 82 -8.77 -33.91 10.51
CA HIS A 82 -9.70 -35.04 10.51
C HIS A 82 -8.95 -36.30 10.94
N THR A 83 -8.99 -36.62 12.24
CA THR A 83 -8.59 -37.95 12.71
C THR A 83 -9.57 -38.99 12.16
N ASN A 84 -9.11 -39.83 11.22
CA ASN A 84 -9.84 -41.01 10.77
C ASN A 84 -9.53 -42.14 11.75
N GLU A 85 -10.33 -42.29 12.80
CA GLU A 85 -10.33 -43.52 13.59
C GLU A 85 -11.05 -44.63 12.82
N HIS A 86 -10.31 -45.35 11.98
CA HIS A 86 -10.72 -46.67 11.49
C HIS A 86 -10.54 -47.70 12.62
N ALA A 87 -11.57 -47.86 13.45
CA ALA A 87 -11.67 -48.99 14.35
C ALA A 87 -12.17 -50.23 13.59
N HIS A 88 -11.30 -51.23 13.48
CA HIS A 88 -11.67 -52.57 13.03
C HIS A 88 -12.43 -53.32 14.14
N SER A 89 -13.57 -53.91 13.78
CA SER A 89 -14.13 -55.12 14.37
C SER A 89 -15.02 -55.83 13.36
#